data_AF-A0A3A6UYS4-F1
#
_entry.id   AF-A0A3A6UYS4-F1
#
_cell.length_a   1.000
_cell.length_b   1.000
_cell.length_c   1.000
_cell.angle_alpha   90.00
_cell.angle_beta   90.00
_cell.angle_gamma   90.00
#
_symmetry.space_group_name_H-M   'P 1'
#
loop_
_entity.id
_entity.type
_entity.pdbx_description
1 polymer ?
#
loop_
_entity_poly.entity_id
_entity_poly.type
_entity_poly.pdbx_seq_one_letter_code
_entity_poly.pdbx_strand_id
1 'polypeptide(L)'
;MQEKWEGTNLIDMIKEVDLENQFTHDFISYNQKIYLKPNEISERSLLFIYGMGTNVGLKHMCAGNAHVSEYQLRYIKNYFLSTDNLKNALSKVANALFKIRL
;
A
#
# COMPACT_ATOMS: atom_id res chain seq x y z
N MET A 1 22.21 -23.36 8.97
CA MET A 1 21.54 -22.36 8.12
C MET A 1 20.27 -21.97 8.85
N GLN A 2 20.09 -20.72 9.23
CA GLN A 2 18.91 -20.28 9.98
C GLN A 2 17.74 -20.24 8.99
N GLU A 3 16.83 -21.23 9.05
CA GLU A 3 15.79 -21.47 8.02
C GLU A 3 14.54 -20.58 8.14
N LYS A 4 14.45 -19.72 9.15
CA LYS A 4 13.38 -18.72 9.27
C LYS A 4 13.98 -17.37 9.64
N TRP A 5 13.73 -16.39 8.78
CA TRP A 5 13.93 -14.99 9.10
C TRP A 5 12.90 -14.64 10.18
N GLU A 6 13.37 -14.44 11.41
CA GLU A 6 12.52 -13.97 12.50
C GLU A 6 12.07 -12.54 12.19
N GLY A 7 10.85 -12.38 11.69
CA GLY A 7 10.06 -11.17 11.90
C GLY A 7 10.23 -10.00 10.92
N THR A 8 10.54 -10.20 9.64
CA THR A 8 10.33 -9.10 8.68
C THR A 8 8.83 -8.89 8.49
N ASN A 9 8.30 -7.81 9.04
CA ASN A 9 6.90 -7.48 8.88
C ASN A 9 6.64 -7.11 7.41
N LEU A 10 5.74 -7.83 6.74
CA LEU A 10 5.41 -7.60 5.34
C LEU A 10 4.88 -6.18 5.08
N ILE A 11 4.27 -5.52 6.08
CA ILE A 11 3.87 -4.10 5.95
C ILE A 11 5.08 -3.17 5.90
N ASP A 12 6.15 -3.47 6.63
CA ASP A 12 7.37 -2.67 6.62
C ASP A 12 8.11 -2.86 5.30
N MET A 13 8.10 -4.07 4.74
CA MET A 13 8.66 -4.33 3.40
C MET A 13 7.94 -3.52 2.31
N ILE A 14 6.60 -3.57 2.26
CA ILE A 14 5.86 -2.82 1.22
C ILE A 14 5.98 -1.31 1.43
N LYS A 15 6.07 -0.84 2.68
CA LYS A 15 6.34 0.57 3.00
C LYS A 15 7.70 1.00 2.49
N GLU A 16 8.75 0.22 2.73
CA GLU A 16 10.10 0.53 2.24
C GLU A 16 10.12 0.60 0.70
N VAL A 17 9.47 -0.35 0.04
CA VAL A 17 9.33 -0.35 -1.42
C VAL A 17 8.61 0.91 -1.91
N ASP A 18 7.60 1.41 -1.20
CA ASP A 18 6.91 2.66 -1.56
C ASP A 18 7.74 3.91 -1.26
N LEU A 19 8.56 3.91 -0.20
CA LEU A 19 9.48 5.02 0.06
C LEU A 19 10.51 5.16 -1.05
N GLU A 20 11.06 4.04 -1.54
CA GLU A 20 12.04 4.02 -2.62
C GLU A 20 11.40 4.32 -3.99
N ASN A 21 10.29 3.65 -4.29
CA ASN A 21 9.72 3.64 -5.64
C ASN A 21 8.54 4.59 -5.82
N GLN A 22 7.96 5.10 -4.73
CA GLN A 22 6.86 6.05 -4.75
C GLN A 22 5.71 5.57 -5.64
N PHE A 23 5.33 4.29 -5.53
CA PHE A 23 4.35 3.70 -6.42
C PHE A 23 2.92 4.12 -6.07
N THR A 24 2.64 4.44 -4.80
CA THR A 24 1.33 4.95 -4.38
C THR A 24 1.06 6.38 -4.87
N HIS A 25 2.10 7.16 -5.19
CA HIS A 25 1.93 8.51 -5.78
C HIS A 25 1.31 8.49 -7.18
N ASP A 26 1.41 7.36 -7.89
CA ASP A 26 0.84 7.21 -9.23
C ASP A 26 -0.62 6.75 -9.21
N PHE A 27 -1.21 6.57 -8.01
CA PHE A 27 -2.59 6.13 -7.89
C PHE A 27 -3.56 7.22 -8.31
N ILE A 28 -4.42 6.90 -9.27
CA ILE A 28 -5.44 7.80 -9.78
C ILE A 28 -6.78 7.46 -9.12
N SER A 29 -7.45 8.48 -8.58
CA SER A 29 -8.79 8.32 -7.99
C SER A 29 -9.86 8.26 -9.07
N TYR A 30 -10.78 7.28 -9.00
CA TYR A 30 -11.86 7.11 -9.99
C TYR A 30 -13.08 8.03 -9.77
N ASN A 31 -13.13 8.76 -8.65
CA ASN A 31 -14.24 9.66 -8.33
C ASN A 31 -13.71 10.99 -7.77
N GLN A 32 -14.49 12.07 -7.93
CA GLN A 32 -14.16 13.51 -7.70
C GLN A 32 -13.15 13.86 -6.58
N LYS A 33 -12.52 15.05 -6.73
CA LYS A 33 -11.59 15.73 -5.80
C LYS A 33 -11.58 15.14 -4.38
N ILE A 34 -10.54 14.37 -4.10
CA ILE A 34 -10.23 13.93 -2.75
C ILE A 34 -9.37 15.00 -2.10
N TYR A 35 -9.84 15.60 -1.01
CA TYR A 35 -9.06 16.51 -0.19
C TYR A 35 -8.30 15.71 0.88
N LEU A 36 -7.25 15.00 0.46
CA LEU A 36 -6.32 14.32 1.34
C LEU A 36 -4.89 14.70 0.98
N LYS A 37 -4.02 14.75 1.98
CA LYS A 37 -2.60 14.97 1.74
C LYS A 37 -2.00 13.74 1.03
N PRO A 38 -0.99 13.90 0.16
CA PRO A 38 -0.34 12.77 -0.50
C PRO A 38 0.11 11.66 0.47
N ASN A 39 0.67 12.04 1.63
CA ASN A 39 1.09 11.09 2.66
C ASN A 39 -0.07 10.28 3.24
N GLU A 40 -1.26 10.87 3.38
CA GLU A 40 -2.45 10.13 3.85
C GLU A 40 -2.94 9.14 2.79
N ILE A 41 -2.81 9.48 1.50
CA ILE A 41 -3.14 8.59 0.40
C ILE A 41 -2.15 7.42 0.37
N SER A 42 -0.84 7.68 0.45
CA SER A 42 0.20 6.65 0.49
C SER A 42 0.02 5.72 1.70
N GLU A 43 -0.02 6.26 2.93
CA GLU A 43 -0.14 5.45 4.16
C GLU A 43 -1.38 4.55 4.11
N ARG A 44 -2.55 5.12 3.80
CA ARG A 44 -3.80 4.36 3.76
C ARG A 44 -3.83 3.39 2.58
N SER A 45 -3.14 3.71 1.48
CA SER A 45 -3.00 2.80 0.34
C SER A 45 -2.22 1.54 0.71
N LEU A 46 -1.07 1.71 1.38
CA LEU A 46 -0.28 0.59 1.88
C LEU A 46 -1.09 -0.28 2.84
N LEU A 47 -1.81 0.33 3.78
CA LEU A 47 -2.63 -0.39 4.75
C LEU A 47 -3.78 -1.18 4.09
N PHE A 48 -4.51 -0.62 3.11
CA PHE A 48 -5.57 -1.38 2.46
C PHE A 48 -5.01 -2.47 1.54
N ILE A 49 -3.90 -2.22 0.84
CA ILE A 49 -3.25 -3.23 -0.03
C ILE A 49 -2.81 -4.40 0.83
N TYR A 50 -2.14 -4.12 1.95
CA TYR A 50 -1.73 -5.16 2.89
C TYR A 50 -2.94 -5.91 3.45
N GLY A 51 -3.95 -5.19 3.97
CA GLY A 51 -5.12 -5.82 4.56
C GLY A 51 -5.92 -6.70 3.59
N MET A 52 -6.00 -6.30 2.31
CA MET A 52 -6.66 -7.08 1.25
C MET A 52 -5.79 -8.23 0.76
N GLY A 53 -4.48 -8.00 0.56
CA GLY A 53 -3.56 -8.98 0.01
C GLY A 53 -3.17 -10.10 0.99
N THR A 54 -3.26 -9.84 2.30
CA THR A 54 -2.94 -10.82 3.36
C THR A 54 -4.17 -11.49 3.96
N ASN A 55 -5.38 -11.14 3.50
CA ASN A 55 -6.66 -11.56 4.08
C ASN A 55 -6.86 -11.16 5.56
N VAL A 56 -6.03 -10.27 6.12
CA VAL A 56 -6.21 -9.72 7.47
C VAL A 56 -7.48 -8.87 7.56
N GLY A 57 -7.85 -8.21 6.46
CA GLY A 57 -9.03 -7.35 6.36
C GLY A 57 -8.84 -5.97 7.00
N LEU A 58 -9.63 -4.99 6.54
CA LEU A 58 -9.46 -3.58 6.94
C LEU A 58 -9.73 -3.32 8.43
N LYS A 59 -10.63 -4.10 9.04
CA LYS A 59 -10.95 -4.00 10.48
C LYS A 59 -9.74 -4.24 11.36
N HIS A 60 -9.03 -5.33 11.08
CA HIS A 60 -7.85 -5.71 11.86
C HIS A 60 -6.67 -4.78 11.58
N MET A 61 -6.57 -4.18 10.39
CA MET A 61 -5.54 -3.17 10.09
C MET A 61 -5.65 -1.89 10.93
N CYS A 62 -6.86 -1.55 11.38
CA CYS A 62 -7.09 -0.42 12.27
C CYS A 62 -7.04 -0.80 13.74
N ALA A 63 -7.06 -2.10 14.09
CA ALA A 63 -7.02 -2.55 15.46
C ALA A 63 -5.64 -2.25 16.06
N GLY A 64 -5.58 -1.27 16.97
CA GLY A 64 -4.31 -0.81 17.58
C GLY A 64 -3.63 0.34 16.85
N ASN A 65 -4.18 0.84 15.72
CA ASN A 65 -3.70 2.06 15.07
C ASN A 65 -4.60 3.25 15.46
N ALA A 66 -4.07 4.21 16.23
CA ALA A 66 -4.82 5.38 16.68
C ALA A 66 -5.06 6.43 15.58
N HIS A 67 -4.33 6.37 14.46
CA HIS A 67 -4.30 7.41 13.44
C HIS A 67 -5.19 7.13 12.23
N VAL A 68 -5.51 5.85 11.97
CA VAL A 68 -6.27 5.44 10.78
C VAL A 68 -7.47 4.59 11.16
N SER A 69 -8.67 5.09 10.87
CA SER A 69 -9.95 4.38 11.10
C SER A 69 -10.32 3.44 9.95
N GLU A 70 -11.15 2.43 10.25
CA GLU A 70 -11.66 1.49 9.25
C GLU A 70 -12.42 2.22 8.13
N TYR A 71 -13.17 3.27 8.49
CA TYR A 71 -13.90 4.11 7.53
C TYR A 71 -12.94 4.77 6.53
N GLN A 72 -11.82 5.34 7.01
CA GLN A 72 -10.82 5.96 6.13
C GLN A 72 -10.16 4.93 5.19
N LEU A 73 -9.86 3.71 5.66
CA LEU A 73 -9.33 2.66 4.78
C LEU A 73 -10.35 2.22 3.73
N ARG A 74 -11.62 2.07 4.12
CA ARG A 74 -12.70 1.73 3.21
C ARG A 74 -12.92 2.84 2.18
N TYR A 75 -12.84 4.10 2.61
CA TYR A 75 -12.94 5.27 1.75
C TYR A 75 -11.80 5.27 0.70
N ILE A 76 -10.55 5.21 1.12
CA ILE A 76 -9.41 5.16 0.19
C ILE A 76 -9.49 3.96 -0.75
N LYS A 77 -9.82 2.77 -0.23
CA LYS A 77 -10.01 1.58 -1.07
C LYS A 77 -11.04 1.83 -2.17
N ASN A 78 -12.20 2.39 -1.86
CA ASN A 78 -13.26 2.59 -2.85
C ASN A 78 -12.88 3.60 -3.96
N TYR A 79 -11.95 4.52 -3.69
CA TYR A 79 -11.53 5.52 -4.67
C TYR A 79 -10.28 5.13 -5.46
N PHE A 80 -9.36 4.38 -4.84
CA PHE A 80 -8.03 4.10 -5.40
C PHE A 80 -7.78 2.62 -5.73
N LEU A 81 -8.59 1.68 -5.24
CA LEU A 81 -8.47 0.29 -5.64
C LEU A 81 -8.98 0.11 -7.06
N SER A 82 -8.06 -0.05 -8.00
CA SER A 82 -8.36 -0.45 -9.36
C SER A 82 -7.29 -1.36 -9.94
N THR A 83 -7.66 -2.08 -10.98
CA THR A 83 -6.72 -2.91 -11.73
C THR A 83 -5.60 -2.07 -12.35
N ASP A 84 -5.88 -0.86 -12.81
CA ASP A 84 -4.87 -0.01 -13.46
C ASP A 84 -3.86 0.53 -12.46
N ASN A 85 -4.32 1.03 -11.30
CA ASN A 85 -3.43 1.48 -10.23
C ASN A 85 -2.53 0.34 -9.74
N LEU A 86 -3.09 -0.85 -9.53
CA LEU A 86 -2.31 -2.01 -9.08
C LEU A 86 -1.32 -2.51 -10.15
N LYS A 87 -1.71 -2.53 -11.43
CA LYS A 87 -0.80 -2.90 -12.53
C LYS A 87 0.34 -1.89 -12.68
N ASN A 88 0.05 -0.60 -12.55
CA ASN A 88 1.05 0.46 -12.62
C ASN A 88 2.04 0.35 -11.46
N ALA A 89 1.55 0.16 -10.23
CA ALA A 89 2.41 -0.07 -9.07
C ALA A 89 3.29 -1.32 -9.25
N LEU A 90 2.71 -2.45 -9.66
CA LEU A 90 3.46 -3.68 -9.90
C LEU A 90 4.55 -3.48 -10.96
N SER A 91 4.24 -2.79 -12.06
CA SER A 91 5.19 -2.49 -13.12
C SER A 91 6.33 -1.59 -12.62
N LYS A 92 6.02 -0.58 -11.79
CA LYS A 92 7.03 0.31 -11.20
C LYS A 92 7.99 -0.44 -10.29
N VAL A 93 7.46 -1.28 -9.40
CA VAL A 93 8.25 -2.14 -8.50
C VAL A 93 9.08 -3.16 -9.28
N ALA A 94 8.50 -3.84 -10.27
CA ALA A 94 9.22 -4.81 -11.09
C ALA A 94 10.38 -4.15 -11.86
N ASN A 95 10.13 -2.97 -12.46
CA ASN A 95 11.16 -2.23 -13.18
C ASN A 95 12.30 -1.78 -12.25
N ALA A 96 12.00 -1.37 -11.02
CA ALA A 96 13.02 -1.04 -10.03
C ALA A 96 13.87 -2.26 -9.65
N LEU A 97 13.23 -3.41 -9.41
CA LEU A 97 13.93 -4.66 -9.14
C LEU A 97 14.84 -5.09 -10.30
N PHE A 98 14.41 -4.91 -11.55
CA PHE A 98 15.26 -5.21 -12.71
C PHE A 98 16.45 -4.27 -12.82
N LYS A 99 16.28 -2.96 -12.51
CA LYS A 99 17.39 -2.00 -12.51
C LYS A 99 18.49 -2.32 -11.51
N ILE A 100 18.15 -2.93 -10.36
CA ILE A 100 19.14 -3.34 -9.34
C ILE A 100 19.97 -4.54 -9.82
N ARG A 101 19.41 -5.38 -10.70
CA ARG A 101 20.04 -6.62 -11.16
C ARG A 101 20.91 -6.46 -12.41
N LEU A 102 20.79 -5.32 -13.11
CA LEU A 102 21.53 -4.98 -14.33
C LEU A 102 22.75 -4.12 -13.98
#